data_AF-A0A381WIV2-F1
#
_entry.id   AF-A0A381WIV2-F1
#
_cell.length_a   1.000
_cell.length_b   1.000
_cell.length_c   1.000
_cell.angle_alpha   90.00
_cell.angle_beta   90.00
_cell.angle_gamma   90.00
#
_symmetry.space_group_name_H-M   'P 1'
#
loop_
_entity.id
_entity.type
_entity.pdbx_description
1 polymer ?
#
loop_
_entity_poly.entity_id
_entity_poly.type
_entity_poly.pdbx_seq_one_letter_code
_entity_poly.pdbx_strand_id
1 'polypeptide(L)'
;MLGKILFGVLFTVVLPFAAILWAIASETLIVLPPLHSDLAGLVLIVSGFLLMMVGSITLSLYGKGLPMSPFPPANFVSQGIYRLIPHPIYTGACFFSVGLSFYFGSASGIWLVSPILILGFVAYVKGFEKHGLMKRFPNNTFCSLISLPNQSDDAPSLWNKISVYVLVLIPWFLLYQMLDYLGSPNGGFPINISFTLQLSISSITENFFLLSIPITLLCPLVAKTKAYLNEFAVTGLFGTAYGFYLMIVHDSSYLTFPSFHIIWTVISLFTLAGLFPKAKLLWFLFGILVTYSCVVTGQETIPDVLAGLIVALFAKQRQFIWNTIKRNTEQFANSWKEWDFGSIRFLNHGFYGSLVPFFAVLLVGTMIGEEHIFAIFIVSISTMVCSALWAQFIEGSEKLLRPFGFYGGVIGTFLGSLIASIFLNVSFLFIAAATCVVAPLAQAVGRLRCLIQGCCHGSLCKPNQGIRYFHERSRVVKLAGWKGKFVYPTPVYSILANMIYGGFLIKLWINGTQISMLIGLSFIFSGLSRFIEESYRGEPQTPILWKLRLYQWISLFFIFIGALFTTISSPLSQSDFHLSLSIIAFALFSGLIALFLGGVDFPKSNKRFSRLV
;
A
#
# COMPACT_ATOMS: atom_id res chain seq x y z
N MET A 1 5.46 -36.91 -7.33
CA MET A 1 5.06 -36.42 -8.66
C MET A 1 3.75 -35.65 -8.60
N LEU A 2 2.68 -36.23 -8.05
CA LEU A 2 1.35 -35.63 -7.92
C LEU A 2 1.34 -34.20 -7.36
N GLY A 3 2.02 -33.93 -6.25
CA GLY A 3 2.06 -32.57 -5.66
C GLY A 3 2.66 -31.49 -6.58
N LYS A 4 3.60 -31.84 -7.47
CA LYS A 4 4.16 -30.91 -8.47
C LYS A 4 3.13 -30.60 -9.56
N ILE A 5 2.41 -31.63 -10.02
CA ILE A 5 1.36 -31.51 -11.03
C ILE A 5 0.21 -30.65 -10.48
N LEU A 6 -0.29 -30.97 -9.29
CA LEU A 6 -1.37 -30.21 -8.65
C LEU A 6 -0.99 -28.74 -8.44
N PHE A 7 0.25 -28.47 -8.00
CA PHE A 7 0.72 -27.09 -7.86
C PHE A 7 0.81 -26.38 -9.22
N GLY A 8 1.29 -27.07 -10.27
CA GLY A 8 1.30 -26.52 -11.63
C GLY A 8 -0.11 -26.16 -12.10
N VAL A 9 -1.04 -27.11 -12.04
CA VAL A 9 -2.45 -26.93 -12.44
C VAL A 9 -3.11 -25.79 -11.67
N LEU A 10 -2.83 -25.66 -10.37
CA LEU A 10 -3.35 -24.57 -9.56
C LEU A 10 -2.98 -23.19 -10.14
N PHE A 11 -1.71 -22.99 -10.49
CA PHE A 11 -1.22 -21.69 -10.94
C PHE A 11 -1.41 -21.42 -12.43
N THR A 12 -1.44 -22.45 -13.29
CA THR A 12 -1.58 -22.28 -14.74
C THR A 12 -3.01 -22.40 -15.23
N VAL A 13 -3.91 -23.00 -14.46
CA VAL A 13 -5.31 -23.23 -14.86
C VAL A 13 -6.30 -22.67 -13.83
N VAL A 14 -6.25 -23.16 -12.59
CA VAL A 14 -7.29 -22.86 -11.59
C VAL A 14 -7.33 -21.38 -11.22
N LEU A 15 -6.19 -20.79 -10.86
CA LEU A 15 -6.13 -19.37 -10.48
C LEU A 15 -6.43 -18.42 -11.65
N PRO A 16 -5.87 -18.59 -12.87
CA PRO A 16 -6.27 -17.78 -14.02
C PRO A 16 -7.76 -17.89 -14.35
N PHE A 17 -8.32 -19.10 -14.31
CA PHE A 17 -9.75 -19.30 -14.55
C PHE A 17 -10.61 -18.65 -13.45
N ALA A 18 -10.22 -18.78 -12.19
CA ALA A 18 -10.90 -18.10 -11.08
C ALA A 18 -10.84 -16.57 -11.22
N ALA A 19 -9.74 -16.01 -11.71
CA ALA A 19 -9.63 -14.57 -11.98
C ALA A 19 -10.57 -14.13 -13.12
N ILE A 20 -10.71 -14.92 -14.19
CA ILE A 20 -11.67 -14.66 -15.27
C ILE A 20 -13.10 -14.71 -14.74
N LEU A 21 -13.45 -15.76 -13.97
CA LEU A 21 -14.78 -15.85 -13.34
C LEU A 21 -15.05 -14.69 -12.40
N TRP A 22 -14.05 -14.26 -11.65
CA TRP A 22 -14.15 -13.09 -10.77
C TRP A 22 -14.42 -11.81 -11.56
N ALA A 23 -13.71 -11.59 -12.68
CA ALA A 23 -13.96 -10.44 -13.55
C ALA A 23 -15.41 -10.46 -14.09
N ILE A 24 -15.86 -11.61 -14.62
CA ILE A 24 -17.23 -11.78 -15.12
C ILE A 24 -18.27 -11.50 -14.02
N ALA A 25 -18.07 -12.05 -12.83
CA ALA A 25 -19.02 -11.93 -11.72
C ALA A 25 -19.07 -10.53 -11.08
N SER A 26 -18.05 -9.70 -11.28
CA SER A 26 -17.99 -8.34 -10.74
C SER A 26 -18.18 -7.26 -11.80
N GLU A 27 -18.28 -7.62 -13.08
CA GLU A 27 -18.35 -6.70 -14.23
C GLU A 27 -19.46 -5.65 -14.06
N THR A 28 -20.67 -6.09 -13.71
CA THR A 28 -21.83 -5.19 -13.58
C THR A 28 -21.77 -4.27 -12.35
N LEU A 29 -20.81 -4.49 -11.45
CA LEU A 29 -20.66 -3.72 -10.22
C LEU A 29 -19.61 -2.60 -10.36
N ILE A 30 -18.85 -2.59 -11.45
CA ILE A 30 -17.86 -1.56 -11.76
C ILE A 30 -18.49 -0.49 -12.64
N VAL A 31 -18.52 0.75 -12.13
CA VAL A 31 -19.14 1.90 -12.81
C VAL A 31 -18.17 2.56 -13.81
N LEU A 32 -16.87 2.28 -13.71
CA LEU A 32 -15.85 2.87 -14.58
C LEU A 32 -15.93 2.30 -16.01
N PRO A 33 -15.66 3.12 -17.04
CA PRO A 33 -15.78 2.67 -18.43
C PRO A 33 -14.73 1.59 -18.75
N PRO A 34 -15.09 0.60 -19.59
CA PRO A 34 -14.11 -0.35 -20.10
C PRO A 34 -13.13 0.35 -21.05
N LEU A 35 -11.87 -0.09 -21.07
CA LEU A 35 -10.92 0.27 -22.13
C LEU A 35 -10.86 -0.88 -23.13
N HIS A 36 -11.25 -0.64 -24.37
CA HIS A 36 -11.27 -1.67 -25.40
C HIS A 36 -10.34 -1.32 -26.56
N SER A 37 -9.47 -2.26 -26.91
CA SER A 37 -8.63 -2.18 -28.11
C SER A 37 -8.15 -3.57 -28.49
N ASP A 38 -8.64 -4.09 -29.62
CA ASP A 38 -8.27 -5.42 -30.12
C ASP A 38 -6.77 -5.56 -30.34
N LEU A 39 -6.15 -4.58 -31.01
CA LEU A 39 -4.74 -4.61 -31.34
C LEU A 39 -3.87 -4.55 -30.08
N ALA A 40 -4.13 -3.61 -29.18
CA ALA A 40 -3.37 -3.49 -27.95
C ALA A 40 -3.56 -4.71 -27.05
N GLY A 41 -4.80 -5.21 -26.93
CA GLY A 41 -5.15 -6.42 -26.21
C GLY A 41 -4.41 -7.65 -26.74
N LEU A 42 -4.45 -7.89 -28.05
CA LEU A 42 -3.76 -9.03 -28.69
C LEU A 42 -2.24 -8.95 -28.50
N VAL A 43 -1.64 -7.77 -28.67
CA VAL A 43 -0.20 -7.56 -28.46
C VAL A 43 0.20 -7.89 -27.02
N LEU A 44 -0.58 -7.44 -26.04
CA LEU A 44 -0.34 -7.72 -24.63
C LEU A 44 -0.53 -9.21 -24.28
N ILE A 45 -1.56 -9.85 -24.82
CA ILE A 45 -1.80 -11.30 -24.66
C ILE A 45 -0.64 -12.11 -25.21
N VAL A 46 -0.26 -11.88 -26.47
CA VAL A 46 0.81 -12.63 -27.14
C VAL A 46 2.15 -12.39 -26.46
N SER A 47 2.50 -11.14 -26.18
CA SER A 47 3.76 -10.82 -25.49
C SER A 47 3.79 -11.39 -24.07
N GLY A 48 2.67 -11.33 -23.34
CA GLY A 48 2.53 -11.91 -22.00
C GLY A 48 2.73 -13.43 -22.01
N PHE A 49 2.08 -14.12 -22.96
CA PHE A 49 2.24 -15.57 -23.14
C PHE A 49 3.67 -15.96 -23.50
N LEU A 50 4.31 -15.25 -24.44
CA LEU A 50 5.70 -15.48 -24.81
C LEU A 50 6.66 -15.29 -23.63
N LEU A 51 6.48 -14.23 -22.83
CA LEU A 51 7.28 -13.99 -21.63
C LEU A 51 7.14 -15.11 -20.58
N MET A 52 5.92 -15.60 -20.35
CA MET A 52 5.68 -16.73 -19.45
C MET A 52 6.36 -18.01 -19.95
N MET A 53 6.23 -18.32 -21.25
CA MET A 53 6.82 -19.51 -21.87
C MET A 53 8.35 -19.45 -21.85
N VAL A 54 8.94 -18.37 -22.38
CA VAL A 54 10.40 -18.19 -22.43
C VAL A 54 10.99 -18.14 -21.03
N GLY A 55 10.33 -17.45 -20.08
CA GLY A 55 10.72 -17.43 -18.67
C GLY A 55 10.73 -18.84 -18.07
N SER A 56 9.66 -19.61 -18.26
CA SER A 56 9.55 -20.97 -17.72
C SER A 56 10.61 -21.91 -18.30
N ILE A 57 10.83 -21.87 -19.62
CA ILE A 57 11.85 -22.67 -20.32
C ILE A 57 13.25 -22.30 -19.83
N THR A 58 13.58 -21.00 -19.80
CA THR A 58 14.90 -20.51 -19.36
C THR A 58 15.18 -20.89 -17.91
N LEU A 59 14.20 -20.76 -17.03
CA LEU A 59 14.34 -21.13 -15.62
C LEU A 59 14.54 -22.64 -15.45
N SER A 60 13.84 -23.45 -16.24
CA SER A 60 13.98 -24.90 -16.17
C SER A 60 15.34 -25.37 -16.68
N LEU A 61 15.77 -24.88 -17.85
CA LEU A 61 17.04 -25.23 -18.48
C LEU A 61 18.25 -24.83 -17.63
N TYR A 62 18.34 -23.55 -17.24
CA TYR A 62 19.52 -23.04 -16.54
C TYR A 62 19.43 -23.20 -15.01
N GLY A 63 18.22 -23.14 -14.46
CA GLY A 63 17.99 -23.25 -13.01
C GLY A 63 17.96 -24.70 -12.51
N LYS A 64 17.83 -25.69 -13.41
CA LYS A 64 17.69 -27.11 -13.10
C LYS A 64 16.56 -27.39 -12.10
N GLY A 65 15.39 -26.78 -12.31
CA GLY A 65 14.22 -26.93 -11.46
C GLY A 65 12.92 -26.55 -12.17
N LEU A 66 11.83 -26.47 -11.41
CA LEU A 66 10.53 -26.05 -11.94
C LEU A 66 10.29 -24.56 -11.60
N PRO A 67 9.50 -23.84 -12.41
CA PRO A 67 9.02 -22.49 -12.11
C PRO A 67 7.95 -22.50 -11.01
N MET A 68 8.26 -23.13 -9.87
CA MET A 68 7.33 -23.36 -8.79
C MET A 68 8.05 -23.11 -7.47
N SER A 69 7.55 -22.18 -6.67
CA SER A 69 8.26 -21.76 -5.46
C SER A 69 8.40 -22.84 -4.37
N PRO A 70 7.48 -23.83 -4.24
CA PRO A 70 7.72 -24.99 -3.39
C PRO A 70 8.86 -25.90 -3.89
N PHE A 71 9.14 -25.87 -5.19
CA PHE A 71 10.14 -26.69 -5.89
C PHE A 71 11.16 -25.80 -6.62
N PRO A 72 11.90 -24.96 -5.87
CA PRO A 72 12.73 -23.94 -6.47
C PRO A 72 13.86 -24.51 -7.32
N PRO A 73 14.37 -23.73 -8.29
CA PRO A 73 15.59 -24.08 -9.02
C PRO A 73 16.79 -24.17 -8.06
N ALA A 74 17.70 -25.10 -8.37
CA ALA A 74 18.94 -25.32 -7.63
C ALA A 74 19.95 -24.21 -7.87
N ASN A 75 19.98 -23.68 -9.10
CA ASN A 75 20.92 -22.64 -9.51
C ASN A 75 20.21 -21.29 -9.67
N PHE A 76 20.96 -20.22 -9.39
CA PHE A 76 20.52 -18.87 -9.73
C PHE A 76 20.60 -18.67 -11.25
N VAL A 77 19.51 -18.18 -11.87
CA VAL A 77 19.44 -17.97 -13.32
C VAL A 77 19.64 -16.49 -13.64
N SER A 78 20.72 -16.19 -14.35
CA SER A 78 21.13 -14.83 -14.76
C SER A 78 21.25 -14.69 -16.29
N GLN A 79 20.89 -15.72 -17.05
CA GLN A 79 21.04 -15.80 -18.50
C GLN A 79 19.67 -15.78 -19.21
N GLY A 80 19.68 -15.65 -20.54
CA GLY A 80 18.46 -15.57 -21.34
C GLY A 80 17.59 -14.37 -20.95
N ILE A 81 16.27 -14.57 -20.88
CA ILE A 81 15.32 -13.51 -20.51
C ILE A 81 15.52 -12.98 -19.07
N TYR A 82 16.06 -13.80 -18.16
CA TYR A 82 16.40 -13.37 -16.79
C TYR A 82 17.58 -12.40 -16.74
N ARG A 83 18.36 -12.31 -17.83
CA ARG A 83 19.36 -11.24 -17.98
C ARG A 83 18.69 -9.88 -18.18
N LEU A 84 17.54 -9.84 -18.86
CA LEU A 84 16.82 -8.61 -19.17
C LEU A 84 15.94 -8.15 -18.01
N ILE A 85 15.08 -9.03 -17.50
CA ILE A 85 14.11 -8.71 -16.43
C ILE A 85 14.15 -9.76 -15.31
N PRO A 86 13.93 -9.39 -14.04
CA PRO A 86 14.13 -10.30 -12.91
C PRO A 86 12.98 -11.31 -12.75
N HIS A 87 11.77 -10.97 -13.18
CA HIS A 87 10.56 -11.77 -12.97
C HIS A 87 9.72 -11.94 -14.26
N PRO A 88 10.29 -12.52 -15.34
CA PRO A 88 9.64 -12.59 -16.66
C PRO A 88 8.28 -13.31 -16.64
N ILE A 89 8.15 -14.36 -15.83
CA ILE A 89 6.90 -15.12 -15.74
C ILE A 89 5.77 -14.26 -15.14
N TYR A 90 6.04 -13.56 -14.03
CA TYR A 90 5.04 -12.68 -13.41
C TYR A 90 4.75 -11.46 -14.28
N THR A 91 5.77 -10.85 -14.90
CA THR A 91 5.57 -9.76 -15.87
C THR A 91 4.70 -10.21 -17.04
N GLY A 92 4.94 -11.41 -17.57
CA GLY A 92 4.13 -12.00 -18.62
C GLY A 92 2.68 -12.25 -18.20
N ALA A 93 2.46 -12.75 -16.98
CA ALA A 93 1.12 -12.94 -16.43
C ALA A 93 0.36 -11.60 -16.27
N CYS A 94 1.04 -10.54 -15.83
CA CYS A 94 0.47 -9.20 -15.76
C CYS A 94 0.04 -8.70 -17.15
N PHE A 95 0.91 -8.84 -18.16
CA PHE A 95 0.61 -8.41 -19.53
C PHE A 95 -0.56 -9.19 -20.10
N PHE A 96 -0.58 -10.51 -19.86
CA PHE A 96 -1.67 -11.36 -20.30
C PHE A 96 -3.02 -10.97 -19.67
N SER A 97 -3.05 -10.73 -18.35
CA SER A 97 -4.27 -10.30 -17.64
C SER A 97 -4.81 -8.96 -18.15
N VAL A 98 -3.94 -7.95 -18.26
CA VAL A 98 -4.32 -6.64 -18.79
C VAL A 98 -4.75 -6.76 -20.26
N GLY A 99 -4.02 -7.53 -21.06
CA GLY A 99 -4.34 -7.76 -22.47
C GLY A 99 -5.70 -8.41 -22.68
N LEU A 100 -6.07 -9.41 -21.88
CA LEU A 100 -7.42 -9.98 -21.89
C LEU A 100 -8.48 -8.94 -21.57
N SER A 101 -8.21 -8.08 -20.60
CA SER A 101 -9.16 -7.05 -20.18
C SER A 101 -9.39 -6.01 -21.29
N PHE A 102 -8.32 -5.61 -21.99
CA PHE A 102 -8.40 -4.73 -23.17
C PHE A 102 -9.09 -5.39 -24.37
N TYR A 103 -8.75 -6.65 -24.65
CA TYR A 103 -9.29 -7.37 -25.80
C TYR A 103 -10.79 -7.62 -25.65
N PHE A 104 -11.26 -8.01 -24.47
CA PHE A 104 -12.68 -8.24 -24.21
C PHE A 104 -13.45 -7.00 -23.75
N GLY A 105 -12.76 -5.87 -23.52
CA GLY A 105 -13.38 -4.65 -23.02
C GLY A 105 -14.02 -4.83 -21.64
N SER A 106 -13.35 -5.53 -20.72
CA SER A 106 -13.86 -5.78 -19.37
C SER A 106 -13.45 -4.65 -18.41
N ALA A 107 -14.43 -3.91 -17.90
CA ALA A 107 -14.24 -2.88 -16.89
C ALA A 107 -13.71 -3.48 -15.58
N SER A 108 -14.25 -4.62 -15.13
CA SER A 108 -13.74 -5.29 -13.94
C SER A 108 -12.31 -5.81 -14.13
N GLY A 109 -12.01 -6.36 -15.31
CA GLY A 109 -10.67 -6.81 -15.67
C GLY A 109 -9.61 -5.71 -15.52
N ILE A 110 -9.90 -4.49 -15.98
CA ILE A 110 -8.98 -3.35 -15.96
C ILE A 110 -8.91 -2.67 -14.59
N TRP A 111 -10.06 -2.42 -13.96
CA TRP A 111 -10.12 -1.56 -12.77
C TRP A 111 -10.04 -2.32 -11.45
N LEU A 112 -10.32 -3.63 -11.44
CA LEU A 112 -10.34 -4.45 -10.23
C LEU A 112 -9.36 -5.62 -10.33
N VAL A 113 -9.59 -6.57 -11.23
CA VAL A 113 -8.93 -7.88 -11.22
C VAL A 113 -7.45 -7.79 -11.58
N SER A 114 -7.10 -7.20 -12.73
CA SER A 114 -5.70 -7.11 -13.16
C SER A 114 -4.83 -6.30 -12.18
N PRO A 115 -5.26 -5.12 -11.67
CA PRO A 115 -4.50 -4.39 -10.65
C PRO A 115 -4.27 -5.21 -9.38
N ILE A 116 -5.29 -5.92 -8.89
CA ILE A 116 -5.16 -6.76 -7.68
C ILE A 116 -4.23 -7.95 -7.93
N LEU A 117 -4.28 -8.57 -9.11
CA LEU A 117 -3.32 -9.63 -9.48
C LEU A 117 -1.89 -9.10 -9.55
N ILE A 118 -1.67 -7.93 -10.15
CA ILE A 118 -0.36 -7.27 -10.19
C ILE A 118 0.15 -7.01 -8.77
N LEU A 119 -0.68 -6.44 -7.89
CA LEU A 119 -0.34 -6.24 -6.48
C LEU A 119 -0.09 -7.56 -5.75
N GLY A 120 -0.83 -8.61 -6.09
CA GLY A 120 -0.63 -9.97 -5.59
C GLY A 120 0.74 -10.52 -5.94
N PHE A 121 1.18 -10.40 -7.20
CA PHE A 121 2.53 -10.80 -7.60
C PHE A 121 3.61 -9.96 -6.91
N VAL A 122 3.41 -8.65 -6.76
CA VAL A 122 4.34 -7.79 -6.02
C VAL A 122 4.42 -8.21 -4.55
N ALA A 123 3.28 -8.46 -3.90
CA ALA A 123 3.21 -8.90 -2.52
C ALA A 123 3.87 -10.27 -2.35
N TYR A 124 3.67 -11.18 -3.29
CA TYR A 124 4.31 -12.48 -3.31
C TYR A 124 5.84 -12.38 -3.44
N VAL A 125 6.32 -11.58 -4.39
CA VAL A 125 7.76 -11.38 -4.60
C VAL A 125 8.41 -10.74 -3.38
N LYS A 126 7.82 -9.68 -2.84
CA LYS A 126 8.38 -8.96 -1.68
C LYS A 126 8.24 -9.75 -0.37
N GLY A 127 7.09 -10.38 -0.15
CA GLY A 127 6.74 -11.08 1.08
C GLY A 127 7.25 -12.53 1.16
N PHE A 128 7.68 -13.12 0.05
CA PHE A 128 8.13 -14.51 0.05
C PHE A 128 9.36 -14.76 -0.84
N GLU A 129 9.24 -14.54 -2.15
CA GLU A 129 10.27 -15.00 -3.11
C GLU A 129 11.63 -14.35 -2.86
N LYS A 130 11.66 -13.02 -2.65
CA LYS A 130 12.88 -12.25 -2.40
C LYS A 130 13.63 -12.76 -1.18
N HIS A 131 12.93 -12.98 -0.06
CA HIS A 131 13.53 -13.52 1.15
C HIS A 131 14.09 -14.92 0.92
N GLY A 132 13.34 -15.77 0.19
CA GLY A 132 13.79 -17.09 -0.21
C GLY A 132 15.05 -17.06 -1.10
N LEU A 133 15.14 -16.11 -2.04
CA LEU A 133 16.30 -15.94 -2.92
C LEU A 133 17.53 -15.45 -2.14
N MET A 134 17.38 -14.44 -1.27
CA MET A 134 18.47 -13.94 -0.43
C MET A 134 19.02 -15.02 0.51
N LYS A 135 18.17 -15.91 1.02
CA LYS A 135 18.59 -17.03 1.87
C LYS A 135 19.34 -18.11 1.10
N ARG A 136 18.91 -18.42 -0.13
CA ARG A 136 19.51 -19.47 -0.97
C ARG A 136 20.79 -19.02 -1.67
N PHE A 137 20.85 -17.75 -2.07
CA PHE A 137 21.96 -17.17 -2.84
C PHE A 137 22.48 -15.89 -2.17
N PRO A 138 23.05 -15.97 -0.96
CA PRO A 138 23.42 -14.80 -0.15
C PRO A 138 24.50 -13.92 -0.79
N ASN A 139 25.39 -14.51 -1.59
CA ASN A 139 26.50 -13.80 -2.23
C ASN A 139 26.18 -13.33 -3.66
N ASN A 140 24.92 -13.47 -4.10
CA ASN A 140 24.55 -13.06 -5.45
C ASN A 140 24.42 -11.54 -5.56
N THR A 141 25.21 -10.95 -6.45
CA THR A 141 25.23 -9.51 -6.75
C THR A 141 24.64 -9.19 -8.12
N PHE A 142 24.11 -10.20 -8.83
CA PHE A 142 23.57 -10.02 -10.18
C PHE A 142 22.38 -9.05 -10.19
N CYS A 143 22.40 -8.12 -11.15
CA CYS A 143 21.28 -7.24 -11.47
C CYS A 143 20.90 -7.42 -12.95
N SER A 144 19.60 -7.55 -13.21
CA SER A 144 19.07 -7.57 -14.58
C SER A 144 19.33 -6.25 -15.30
N LEU A 145 19.39 -6.28 -16.63
CA LEU A 145 19.64 -5.09 -17.46
C LEU A 145 18.55 -4.03 -17.30
N ILE A 146 17.29 -4.47 -17.25
CA ILE A 146 16.15 -3.62 -16.88
C ILE A 146 16.00 -3.71 -15.36
N SER A 147 16.58 -2.73 -14.67
CA SER A 147 16.48 -2.56 -13.23
C SER A 147 16.75 -1.10 -12.85
N LEU A 148 16.22 -0.67 -11.70
CA LEU A 148 16.55 0.67 -11.20
C LEU A 148 18.06 0.76 -10.97
N PRO A 149 18.74 1.82 -11.45
CA PRO A 149 20.18 1.95 -11.29
C PRO A 149 20.58 1.92 -9.81
N ASN A 150 21.71 1.30 -9.48
CA ASN A 150 22.23 1.34 -8.12
C ASN A 150 22.80 2.74 -7.80
N GLN A 151 22.86 3.09 -6.51
CA GLN A 151 23.51 4.32 -6.08
C GLN A 151 25.03 4.14 -6.12
N SER A 152 25.66 4.57 -7.21
CA SER A 152 27.12 4.68 -7.35
C SER A 152 27.52 5.86 -8.24
N ASP A 153 28.76 6.32 -8.08
CA ASP A 153 29.32 7.43 -8.86
C ASP A 153 29.81 7.02 -10.25
N ASP A 154 29.69 5.73 -10.61
CA ASP A 154 30.05 5.25 -11.94
C ASP A 154 29.16 5.89 -13.03
N ALA A 155 29.70 5.99 -14.24
CA ALA A 155 28.91 6.37 -15.40
C ALA A 155 27.74 5.39 -15.67
N PRO A 156 26.53 5.88 -15.99
CA PRO A 156 25.40 5.01 -16.30
C PRO A 156 25.56 4.38 -17.68
N SER A 157 25.32 3.07 -17.77
CA SER A 157 25.27 2.39 -19.06
C SER A 157 24.01 2.76 -19.86
N LEU A 158 23.99 2.45 -21.16
CA LEU A 158 22.80 2.60 -22.00
C LEU A 158 21.58 1.86 -21.40
N TRP A 159 21.79 0.66 -20.87
CA TRP A 159 20.73 -0.12 -20.21
C TRP A 159 20.20 0.54 -18.94
N ASN A 160 21.04 1.25 -18.18
CA ASN A 160 20.57 2.02 -17.04
C ASN A 160 19.63 3.15 -17.47
N LYS A 161 19.94 3.83 -18.59
CA LYS A 161 19.08 4.89 -19.15
C LYS A 161 17.76 4.30 -19.65
N ILE A 162 17.82 3.24 -20.47
CA ILE A 162 16.63 2.51 -20.97
C ILE A 162 15.74 2.07 -19.81
N SER A 163 16.33 1.58 -18.72
CA SER A 163 15.57 1.16 -17.53
C SER A 163 14.71 2.27 -16.93
N VAL A 164 15.17 3.51 -16.94
CA VAL A 164 14.37 4.65 -16.44
C VAL A 164 13.17 4.92 -17.34
N TYR A 165 13.33 4.83 -18.66
CA TYR A 165 12.18 4.95 -19.57
C TYR A 165 11.16 3.83 -19.33
N VAL A 166 11.63 2.57 -19.28
CA VAL A 166 10.76 1.40 -19.15
C VAL A 166 10.06 1.34 -17.79
N LEU A 167 10.76 1.64 -16.70
CA LEU A 167 10.24 1.44 -15.35
C LEU A 167 9.59 2.68 -14.75
N VAL A 168 9.83 3.87 -15.31
CA VAL A 168 9.35 5.14 -14.72
C VAL A 168 8.53 5.94 -15.72
N LEU A 169 9.12 6.32 -16.85
CA LEU A 169 8.48 7.28 -17.75
C LEU A 169 7.31 6.66 -18.55
N ILE A 170 7.46 5.43 -19.05
CA ILE A 170 6.38 4.72 -19.75
C ILE A 170 5.18 4.46 -18.82
N PRO A 171 5.35 3.89 -17.61
CA PRO A 171 4.23 3.73 -16.68
C PRO A 171 3.56 5.04 -16.30
N TRP A 172 4.34 6.10 -16.04
CA TRP A 172 3.77 7.43 -15.78
C TRP A 172 2.92 7.91 -16.96
N PHE A 173 3.46 7.86 -18.18
CA PHE A 173 2.75 8.27 -19.39
C PHE A 173 1.46 7.47 -19.59
N LEU A 174 1.51 6.14 -19.47
CA LEU A 174 0.33 5.28 -19.64
C LEU A 174 -0.75 5.58 -18.59
N LEU A 175 -0.37 5.77 -17.32
CA LEU A 175 -1.32 6.13 -16.27
C LEU A 175 -1.95 7.50 -16.51
N TYR A 176 -1.16 8.46 -16.99
CA TYR A 176 -1.66 9.80 -17.33
C TYR A 176 -2.66 9.72 -18.50
N GLN A 177 -2.36 8.96 -19.55
CA GLN A 177 -3.31 8.75 -20.66
C GLN A 177 -4.58 8.00 -20.24
N MET A 178 -4.48 7.04 -19.31
CA MET A 178 -5.67 6.36 -18.78
C MET A 178 -6.61 7.33 -18.04
N LEU A 179 -6.05 8.30 -17.32
CA LEU A 179 -6.84 9.32 -16.62
C LEU A 179 -7.43 10.35 -17.57
N ASP A 180 -6.69 10.77 -18.60
CA ASP A 180 -7.23 11.62 -19.66
C ASP A 180 -8.41 10.93 -20.39
N TYR A 181 -8.29 9.61 -20.63
CA TYR A 181 -9.37 8.82 -21.20
C TYR A 181 -10.61 8.75 -20.29
N LEU A 182 -10.44 8.67 -18.96
CA LEU A 182 -11.56 8.73 -18.03
C LEU A 182 -12.32 10.06 -18.11
N GLY A 183 -11.68 11.11 -18.65
CA GLY A 183 -12.26 12.42 -18.92
C GLY A 183 -12.46 13.26 -17.66
N SER A 184 -12.31 14.57 -17.79
CA SER A 184 -12.88 15.51 -16.81
C SER A 184 -14.33 15.79 -17.21
N PRO A 185 -15.29 15.79 -16.27
CA PRO A 185 -16.67 16.21 -16.53
C PRO A 185 -16.78 17.61 -17.19
N ASN A 186 -15.73 18.42 -17.08
CA ASN A 186 -15.68 19.80 -17.56
C ASN A 186 -15.03 19.98 -18.95
N GLY A 187 -14.89 18.92 -19.75
CA GLY A 187 -14.45 19.06 -21.14
C GLY A 187 -13.02 19.59 -21.29
N GLY A 188 -12.10 19.16 -20.40
CA GLY A 188 -10.68 19.42 -20.57
C GLY A 188 -10.21 18.94 -21.95
N PHE A 189 -9.48 19.78 -22.67
CA PHE A 189 -8.94 19.43 -23.98
C PHE A 189 -8.09 18.15 -23.84
N PRO A 190 -8.43 17.05 -24.55
CA PRO A 190 -7.54 15.90 -24.59
C PRO A 190 -6.20 16.38 -25.13
N ILE A 191 -5.08 15.96 -24.53
CA ILE A 191 -3.76 16.22 -25.09
C ILE A 191 -3.64 15.32 -26.33
N ASN A 192 -4.23 15.78 -27.42
CA ASN A 192 -4.08 15.16 -28.72
C ASN A 192 -2.61 15.33 -29.11
N ILE A 193 -1.84 14.25 -29.11
CA ILE A 193 -0.40 14.25 -29.46
C ILE A 193 -0.18 14.87 -30.85
N SER A 194 -1.19 14.80 -31.72
CA SER A 194 -1.24 15.47 -33.03
C SER A 194 -1.11 16.99 -32.91
N PHE A 195 -1.67 17.60 -31.87
CA PHE A 195 -1.59 19.04 -31.58
C PHE A 195 -0.18 19.44 -31.09
N THR A 196 0.49 18.58 -30.32
CA THR A 196 1.85 18.85 -29.80
C THR A 196 2.91 18.85 -30.90
N LEU A 197 2.69 18.12 -32.01
CA LEU A 197 3.60 18.07 -33.16
C LEU A 197 3.40 19.20 -34.19
N GLN A 198 2.32 19.99 -34.09
CA GLN A 198 2.00 21.09 -35.02
C GLN A 198 2.31 22.49 -34.47
N LEU A 199 3.11 22.60 -33.40
CA LEU A 199 3.42 23.88 -32.76
C LEU A 199 4.26 24.80 -33.68
N SER A 200 3.71 25.97 -34.02
CA SER A 200 4.45 27.10 -34.61
C SER A 200 5.24 27.84 -33.52
N ILE A 201 6.26 28.62 -33.89
CA ILE A 201 7.07 29.40 -32.94
C ILE A 201 6.23 30.38 -32.10
N SER A 202 5.14 30.93 -32.66
CA SER A 202 4.20 31.81 -31.93
C SER A 202 3.38 31.07 -30.86
N SER A 203 3.14 29.77 -31.04
CA SER A 203 2.43 28.94 -30.06
C SER A 203 3.30 28.49 -28.87
N ILE A 204 4.63 28.57 -28.99
CA ILE A 204 5.58 28.20 -27.91
C ILE A 204 5.60 29.26 -26.81
N THR A 205 5.42 30.54 -27.16
CA THR A 205 5.32 31.63 -26.17
C THR A 205 4.05 31.53 -25.33
N GLU A 206 2.96 31.03 -25.91
CA GLU A 206 1.70 30.81 -25.20
C GLU A 206 1.76 29.48 -24.41
N ASN A 207 2.26 28.40 -25.02
CA ASN A 207 2.28 27.04 -24.44
C ASN A 207 3.65 26.59 -23.93
N PHE A 208 4.40 27.49 -23.29
CA PHE A 208 5.74 27.18 -22.75
C PHE A 208 5.74 25.98 -21.79
N PHE A 209 4.62 25.72 -21.10
CA PHE A 209 4.46 24.55 -20.24
C PHE A 209 4.69 23.21 -20.95
N LEU A 210 4.46 23.12 -22.27
CA LEU A 210 4.70 21.89 -23.05
C LEU A 210 6.17 21.47 -23.06
N LEU A 211 7.10 22.38 -22.78
CA LEU A 211 8.53 22.06 -22.65
C LEU A 211 8.84 21.21 -21.40
N SER A 212 7.88 21.04 -20.48
CA SER A 212 7.97 20.11 -19.35
C SER A 212 8.12 18.65 -19.78
N ILE A 213 7.57 18.26 -20.94
CA ILE A 213 7.68 16.91 -21.48
C ILE A 213 9.10 16.64 -22.02
N PRO A 214 9.63 17.39 -23.01
CA PRO A 214 10.95 17.14 -23.55
C PRO A 214 12.06 17.28 -22.50
N ILE A 215 11.96 18.23 -21.56
CA ILE A 215 12.97 18.35 -20.49
C ILE A 215 13.01 17.08 -19.63
N THR A 216 11.84 16.53 -19.29
CA THR A 216 11.71 15.29 -18.50
C THR A 216 12.24 14.09 -19.27
N LEU A 217 11.93 13.99 -20.57
CA LEU A 217 12.40 12.91 -21.42
C LEU A 217 13.92 13.00 -21.69
N LEU A 218 14.52 14.18 -21.70
CA LEU A 218 15.95 14.35 -21.97
C LEU A 218 16.83 14.20 -20.71
N CYS A 219 16.29 14.44 -19.51
CA CYS A 219 17.03 14.34 -18.24
C CYS A 219 17.80 13.01 -18.06
N PRO A 220 17.22 11.83 -18.30
CA PRO A 220 17.95 10.56 -18.21
C PRO A 220 19.16 10.47 -19.14
N LEU A 221 19.14 11.14 -20.30
CA LEU A 221 20.20 11.06 -21.30
C LEU A 221 21.45 11.83 -20.89
N VAL A 222 21.28 12.93 -20.16
CA VAL A 222 22.37 13.81 -19.70
C VAL A 222 22.95 13.42 -18.33
N ALA A 223 22.37 12.41 -17.66
CA ALA A 223 22.85 11.94 -16.37
C ALA A 223 24.30 11.40 -16.47
N LYS A 224 25.19 11.94 -15.62
CA LYS A 224 26.63 11.59 -15.60
C LYS A 224 26.97 10.40 -14.71
N THR A 225 26.18 10.15 -13.66
CA THR A 225 26.40 9.03 -12.73
C THR A 225 25.13 8.20 -12.54
N LYS A 226 25.29 6.93 -12.15
CA LYS A 226 24.16 6.06 -11.79
C LYS A 226 23.40 6.61 -10.59
N ALA A 227 24.07 7.28 -9.65
CA ALA A 227 23.44 7.95 -8.52
C ALA A 227 22.46 9.06 -8.96
N TYR A 228 22.85 9.94 -9.90
CA TYR A 228 21.93 10.96 -10.44
C TYR A 228 20.73 10.33 -11.13
N LEU A 229 20.97 9.30 -11.94
CA LEU A 229 19.91 8.61 -12.68
C LEU A 229 18.95 7.85 -11.75
N ASN A 230 19.47 7.20 -10.70
CA ASN A 230 18.68 6.58 -9.65
C ASN A 230 17.83 7.63 -8.91
N GLU A 231 18.43 8.76 -8.54
CA GLU A 231 17.75 9.82 -7.82
C GLU A 231 16.59 10.39 -8.63
N PHE A 232 16.79 10.67 -9.93
CA PHE A 232 15.73 11.08 -10.85
C PHE A 232 14.62 10.01 -10.93
N ALA A 233 14.98 8.75 -11.16
CA ALA A 233 14.03 7.65 -11.31
C ALA A 233 13.18 7.43 -10.05
N VAL A 234 13.82 7.36 -8.88
CA VAL A 234 13.11 7.10 -7.62
C VAL A 234 12.28 8.33 -7.21
N THR A 235 12.79 9.54 -7.38
CA THR A 235 12.00 10.76 -7.12
C THR A 235 10.77 10.83 -8.03
N GLY A 236 10.94 10.53 -9.32
CA GLY A 236 9.85 10.45 -10.29
C GLY A 236 8.79 9.43 -9.92
N LEU A 237 9.19 8.22 -9.50
CA LEU A 237 8.26 7.19 -9.02
C LEU A 237 7.47 7.64 -7.78
N PHE A 238 8.12 8.28 -6.80
CA PHE A 238 7.45 8.82 -5.62
C PHE A 238 6.49 9.96 -5.97
N GLY A 239 6.92 10.90 -6.82
CA GLY A 239 6.09 11.99 -7.30
C GLY A 239 4.87 11.49 -8.07
N THR A 240 5.06 10.47 -8.91
CA THR A 240 3.98 9.84 -9.69
C THR A 240 2.99 9.11 -8.80
N ALA A 241 3.47 8.26 -7.89
CA ALA A 241 2.59 7.48 -7.01
C ALA A 241 1.79 8.39 -6.06
N TYR A 242 2.43 9.39 -5.45
CA TYR A 242 1.75 10.31 -4.55
C TYR A 242 0.86 11.30 -5.30
N GLY A 243 1.27 11.76 -6.48
CA GLY A 243 0.47 12.61 -7.35
C GLY A 243 -0.84 11.95 -7.75
N PHE A 244 -0.79 10.72 -8.25
CA PHE A 244 -2.02 9.97 -8.59
C PHE A 244 -2.87 9.64 -7.36
N TYR A 245 -2.25 9.33 -6.22
CA TYR A 245 -2.99 9.12 -4.98
C TYR A 245 -3.79 10.37 -4.58
N LEU A 246 -3.18 11.56 -4.62
CA LEU A 246 -3.88 12.81 -4.33
C LEU A 246 -4.98 13.13 -5.33
N MET A 247 -4.75 12.85 -6.62
CA MET A 247 -5.77 13.02 -7.66
C MET A 247 -7.02 12.18 -7.39
N ILE A 248 -6.82 10.90 -7.02
CA ILE A 248 -7.92 9.99 -6.67
C ILE A 248 -8.66 10.49 -5.41
N VAL A 249 -7.93 10.92 -4.38
CA VAL A 249 -8.51 11.31 -3.09
C VAL A 249 -9.24 12.66 -3.16
N HIS A 250 -8.75 13.63 -3.94
CA HIS A 250 -9.23 15.02 -3.87
C HIS A 250 -10.55 15.24 -4.61
N ASP A 251 -10.74 14.68 -5.82
CA ASP A 251 -12.02 14.42 -6.51
C ASP A 251 -11.76 14.15 -8.01
N SER A 252 -12.51 13.23 -8.64
CA SER A 252 -12.31 12.85 -10.06
C SER A 252 -12.60 13.98 -11.05
N SER A 253 -13.28 15.03 -10.59
CA SER A 253 -13.60 16.22 -11.38
C SER A 253 -12.35 17.02 -11.77
N TYR A 254 -11.27 16.92 -10.98
CA TYR A 254 -10.01 17.66 -11.15
C TYR A 254 -8.86 16.74 -11.56
N LEU A 255 -8.82 16.36 -12.84
CA LEU A 255 -7.68 15.62 -13.44
C LEU A 255 -6.37 16.42 -13.46
N THR A 256 -6.37 17.67 -13.02
CA THR A 256 -5.20 18.55 -12.96
C THR A 256 -4.60 18.66 -11.55
N PHE A 257 -5.28 18.18 -10.51
CA PHE A 257 -4.80 18.28 -9.13
C PHE A 257 -4.15 16.96 -8.69
N PRO A 258 -2.84 16.92 -8.35
CA PRO A 258 -1.83 17.96 -8.49
C PRO A 258 -1.27 18.04 -9.92
N SER A 259 -0.67 19.18 -10.27
CA SER A 259 -0.08 19.38 -11.59
C SER A 259 1.10 18.44 -11.86
N PHE A 260 0.93 17.52 -12.81
CA PHE A 260 1.99 16.62 -13.26
C PHE A 260 3.07 17.33 -14.08
N HIS A 261 2.71 18.38 -14.82
CA HIS A 261 3.67 19.22 -15.53
C HIS A 261 4.67 19.83 -14.55
N ILE A 262 4.17 20.37 -13.42
CA ILE A 262 5.00 20.95 -12.37
C ILE A 262 5.82 19.90 -11.64
N ILE A 263 5.21 18.75 -11.28
CA ILE A 263 5.93 17.67 -10.59
C ILE A 263 7.17 17.26 -11.39
N TRP A 264 6.99 16.94 -12.67
CA TRP A 264 8.07 16.46 -13.52
C TRP A 264 9.06 17.56 -13.91
N THR A 265 8.59 18.79 -14.14
CA THR A 265 9.48 19.93 -14.39
C THR A 265 10.41 20.17 -13.21
N VAL A 266 9.88 20.22 -11.99
CA VAL A 266 10.69 20.49 -10.78
C VAL A 266 11.72 19.37 -10.55
N ILE A 267 11.33 18.10 -10.68
CA ILE A 267 12.24 16.95 -10.56
C ILE A 267 13.37 17.03 -11.62
N SER A 268 13.01 17.36 -12.86
CA SER A 268 13.94 17.52 -13.97
C SER A 268 14.92 18.67 -13.73
N LEU A 269 14.43 19.84 -13.33
CA LEU A 269 15.25 21.02 -13.06
C LEU A 269 16.18 20.84 -11.88
N PHE A 270 15.76 20.17 -10.80
CA PHE A 270 16.67 19.81 -9.70
C PHE A 270 17.81 18.90 -10.16
N THR A 271 17.50 17.98 -11.07
CA THR A 271 18.51 17.08 -11.65
C THR A 271 19.49 17.87 -12.52
N LEU A 272 18.99 18.74 -13.40
CA LEU A 272 19.82 19.59 -14.26
C LEU A 272 20.66 20.61 -13.47
N ALA A 273 20.10 21.19 -12.41
CA ALA A 273 20.80 22.12 -11.51
C ALA A 273 21.96 21.44 -10.75
N GLY A 274 21.84 20.14 -10.46
CA GLY A 274 22.93 19.34 -9.91
C GLY A 274 24.03 19.05 -10.95
N LEU A 275 23.63 18.78 -12.20
CA LEU A 275 24.56 18.48 -13.31
C LEU A 275 25.30 19.72 -13.84
N PHE A 276 24.63 20.87 -13.86
CA PHE A 276 25.12 22.14 -14.43
C PHE A 276 24.97 23.28 -13.40
N PRO A 277 25.79 23.30 -12.33
CA PRO A 277 25.62 24.24 -11.23
C PRO A 277 25.80 25.71 -11.63
N LYS A 278 26.56 25.99 -12.70
CA LYS A 278 26.74 27.36 -13.24
C LYS A 278 25.47 27.91 -13.91
N ALA A 279 24.57 27.03 -14.37
CA ALA A 279 23.33 27.40 -15.06
C ALA A 279 22.10 27.34 -14.13
N LYS A 280 22.28 27.29 -12.80
CA LYS A 280 21.16 27.18 -11.84
C LYS A 280 20.12 28.28 -12.00
N LEU A 281 20.54 29.53 -12.23
CA LEU A 281 19.63 30.65 -12.44
C LEU A 281 18.77 30.44 -13.69
N LEU A 282 19.36 29.95 -14.78
CA LEU A 282 18.63 29.63 -16.01
C LEU A 282 17.57 28.55 -15.77
N TRP A 283 17.93 27.46 -15.08
CA TRP A 283 16.97 26.38 -14.76
C TRP A 283 15.85 26.87 -13.84
N PHE A 284 16.17 27.75 -12.89
CA PHE A 284 15.17 28.35 -12.01
C PHE A 284 14.20 29.24 -12.78
N LEU A 285 14.70 30.13 -13.64
CA LEU A 285 13.87 30.98 -14.51
C LEU A 285 13.00 30.14 -15.45
N PHE A 286 13.53 29.04 -15.99
CA PHE A 286 12.76 28.10 -16.80
C PHE A 286 11.57 27.51 -16.02
N GLY A 287 11.79 27.11 -14.76
CA GLY A 287 10.71 26.61 -13.90
C GLY A 287 9.63 27.65 -13.64
N ILE A 288 10.02 28.92 -13.44
CA ILE A 288 9.07 30.03 -13.30
C ILE A 288 8.25 30.20 -14.58
N LEU A 289 8.88 30.16 -15.75
CA LEU A 289 8.18 30.31 -17.04
C LEU A 289 7.19 29.18 -17.30
N VAL A 290 7.56 27.92 -17.02
CA VAL A 290 6.62 26.77 -17.10
C VAL A 290 5.44 27.00 -16.16
N THR A 291 5.72 27.38 -14.91
CA THR A 291 4.68 27.62 -13.90
C THR A 291 3.73 28.74 -14.31
N TYR A 292 4.27 29.86 -14.78
CA TYR A 292 3.51 30.99 -15.27
C TYR A 292 2.65 30.60 -16.47
N SER A 293 3.22 29.85 -17.43
CA SER A 293 2.49 29.38 -18.63
C SER A 293 1.34 28.43 -18.28
N CYS A 294 1.51 27.49 -17.34
CA CYS A 294 0.42 26.62 -16.88
C CYS A 294 -0.81 27.40 -16.40
N VAL A 295 -0.58 28.49 -15.65
CA VAL A 295 -1.65 29.32 -15.06
C VAL A 295 -2.26 30.25 -16.10
N VAL A 296 -1.43 30.95 -16.90
CA VAL A 296 -1.91 31.95 -17.87
C VAL A 296 -2.68 31.33 -19.03
N THR A 297 -2.30 30.13 -19.46
CA THR A 297 -3.03 29.38 -20.49
C THR A 297 -4.35 28.78 -20.00
N GLY A 298 -4.63 28.86 -18.69
CA GLY A 298 -5.82 28.28 -18.08
C GLY A 298 -5.80 26.75 -18.01
N GLN A 299 -4.65 26.11 -18.25
CA GLN A 299 -4.52 24.65 -18.20
C GLN A 299 -4.57 24.12 -16.77
N GLU A 300 -4.00 24.87 -15.82
CA GLU A 300 -3.92 24.46 -14.41
C GLU A 300 -4.22 25.65 -13.51
N THR A 301 -4.90 25.38 -12.39
CA THR A 301 -5.18 26.39 -11.38
C THR A 301 -3.97 26.63 -10.46
N ILE A 302 -3.95 27.75 -9.74
CA ILE A 302 -2.90 28.02 -8.74
C ILE A 302 -2.81 26.90 -7.68
N PRO A 303 -3.93 26.37 -7.13
CA PRO A 303 -3.91 25.19 -6.26
C PRO A 303 -3.23 23.96 -6.89
N ASP A 304 -3.49 23.66 -8.16
CA ASP A 304 -2.90 22.51 -8.87
C ASP A 304 -1.38 22.62 -8.93
N VAL A 305 -0.89 23.81 -9.27
CA VAL A 305 0.53 24.14 -9.34
C VAL A 305 1.18 24.04 -7.96
N LEU A 306 0.58 24.65 -6.93
CA LEU A 306 1.10 24.60 -5.56
C LEU A 306 1.15 23.16 -5.03
N ALA A 307 0.11 22.37 -5.29
CA ALA A 307 0.10 20.96 -4.94
C ALA A 307 1.18 20.18 -5.70
N GLY A 308 1.38 20.45 -6.99
CA GLY A 308 2.47 19.87 -7.79
C GLY A 308 3.86 20.18 -7.22
N LEU A 309 4.10 21.44 -6.80
CA LEU A 309 5.33 21.85 -6.12
C LEU A 309 5.53 21.09 -4.81
N ILE A 310 4.49 21.00 -3.97
CA ILE A 310 4.53 20.28 -2.69
C ILE A 310 4.86 18.81 -2.91
N VAL A 311 4.22 18.16 -3.89
CA VAL A 311 4.46 16.74 -4.23
C VAL A 311 5.90 16.53 -4.70
N ALA A 312 6.43 17.40 -5.57
CA ALA A 312 7.81 17.31 -6.05
C ALA A 312 8.82 17.47 -4.90
N LEU A 313 8.61 18.45 -4.01
CA LEU A 313 9.47 18.68 -2.85
C LEU A 313 9.39 17.52 -1.86
N PHE A 314 8.19 16.99 -1.61
CA PHE A 314 7.98 15.80 -0.77
C PHE A 314 8.74 14.60 -1.34
N ALA A 315 8.60 14.31 -2.63
CA ALA A 315 9.30 13.22 -3.31
C ALA A 315 10.83 13.41 -3.24
N LYS A 316 11.31 14.65 -3.38
CA LYS A 316 12.73 14.97 -3.28
C LYS A 316 13.28 14.78 -1.87
N GLN A 317 12.51 15.12 -0.85
CA GLN A 317 12.89 15.00 0.57
C GLN A 317 12.61 13.61 1.17
N ARG A 318 12.16 12.63 0.38
CA ARG A 318 11.76 11.28 0.86
C ARG A 318 12.75 10.62 1.82
N GLN A 319 14.06 10.73 1.56
CA GLN A 319 15.08 10.09 2.40
C GLN A 319 15.23 10.80 3.75
N PHE A 320 15.16 12.13 3.74
CA PHE A 320 15.15 12.94 4.96
C PHE A 320 13.90 12.66 5.79
N ILE A 321 12.73 12.62 5.14
CA ILE A 321 11.45 12.29 5.77
C ILE A 321 11.52 10.89 6.40
N TRP A 322 11.99 9.88 5.65
CA TRP A 322 12.12 8.51 6.16
C TRP A 322 13.10 8.41 7.35
N ASN A 323 14.23 9.09 7.29
CA ASN A 323 15.19 9.12 8.40
C ASN A 323 14.62 9.83 9.64
N THR A 324 13.85 10.90 9.44
CA THR A 324 13.14 11.61 10.51
C THR A 324 12.08 10.72 11.15
N ILE A 325 11.27 10.03 10.33
CA ILE A 325 10.30 9.03 10.80
C ILE A 325 11.01 7.95 11.62
N LYS A 326 12.11 7.35 11.14
CA LYS A 326 12.87 6.34 11.90
C LYS A 326 13.39 6.88 13.23
N ARG A 327 14.00 8.08 13.24
CA ARG A 327 14.54 8.68 14.47
C ARG A 327 13.44 8.94 15.50
N ASN A 328 12.34 9.56 15.07
CA ASN A 328 11.20 9.84 15.94
C ASN A 328 10.53 8.54 16.40
N THR A 329 10.46 7.53 15.54
CA THR A 329 9.96 6.19 15.90
C THR A 329 10.85 5.52 16.93
N GLU A 330 12.18 5.59 16.81
CA GLU A 330 13.11 5.04 17.81
C GLU A 330 12.94 5.76 19.16
N GLN A 331 12.82 7.09 19.17
CA GLN A 331 12.54 7.85 20.39
C GLN A 331 11.19 7.46 20.99
N PHE A 332 10.15 7.36 20.17
CA PHE A 332 8.81 6.99 20.58
C PHE A 332 8.74 5.55 21.13
N ALA A 333 9.39 4.59 20.47
CA ALA A 333 9.50 3.22 20.92
C ALA A 333 10.20 3.07 22.28
N ASN A 334 11.07 4.01 22.64
CA ASN A 334 11.77 4.06 23.92
C ASN A 334 11.14 5.05 24.92
N SER A 335 9.93 5.54 24.65
CA SER A 335 9.20 6.46 25.52
C SER A 335 8.35 5.77 26.60
N TRP A 336 8.53 4.45 26.80
CA TRP A 336 7.77 3.67 27.78
C TRP A 336 7.86 4.32 29.18
N LYS A 337 6.71 4.55 29.80
CA LYS A 337 6.60 5.14 31.15
C LYS A 337 5.46 4.50 31.92
N GLU A 338 5.64 4.42 33.23
CA GLU A 338 4.61 4.06 34.21
C GLU A 338 4.47 5.13 35.28
N TRP A 339 3.28 5.21 35.87
CA TRP A 339 2.99 6.05 37.02
C TRP A 339 2.26 5.22 38.07
N ASP A 340 2.82 5.15 39.27
CA ASP A 340 2.24 4.41 40.39
C ASP A 340 1.41 5.34 41.28
N PHE A 341 0.14 5.00 41.46
CA PHE A 341 -0.83 5.67 42.33
C PHE A 341 -1.37 4.68 43.37
N GLY A 342 -0.55 4.40 44.39
CA GLY A 342 -0.95 3.55 45.52
C GLY A 342 -1.13 2.07 45.15
N SER A 343 -2.38 1.67 44.86
CA SER A 343 -2.74 0.30 44.44
C SER A 343 -2.93 0.16 42.93
N ILE A 344 -2.92 1.29 42.22
CA ILE A 344 -3.15 1.40 40.78
C ILE A 344 -1.86 1.85 40.13
N ARG A 345 -1.55 1.29 38.97
CA ARG A 345 -0.47 1.74 38.12
C ARG A 345 -0.99 2.03 36.72
N PHE A 346 -0.51 3.14 36.16
CA PHE A 346 -0.88 3.61 34.84
C PHE A 346 0.27 3.43 33.86
N LEU A 347 -0.03 2.93 32.66
CA LEU A 347 0.93 2.64 31.60
C LEU A 347 0.67 3.53 30.39
N ASN A 348 1.68 4.29 29.96
CA ASN A 348 1.50 5.30 28.90
C ASN A 348 1.03 4.73 27.55
N HIS A 349 1.44 3.51 27.21
CA HIS A 349 1.00 2.86 25.98
C HIS A 349 -0.50 2.54 25.96
N GLY A 350 -1.17 2.57 27.12
CA GLY A 350 -2.61 2.47 27.26
C GLY A 350 -3.37 3.59 26.54
N PHE A 351 -2.86 4.83 26.58
CA PHE A 351 -3.47 5.97 25.88
C PHE A 351 -3.60 5.74 24.37
N TYR A 352 -2.58 5.14 23.74
CA TYR A 352 -2.65 4.82 22.31
C TYR A 352 -3.57 3.65 22.02
N GLY A 353 -3.70 2.71 22.97
CA GLY A 353 -4.66 1.62 22.90
C GLY A 353 -6.11 2.12 22.96
N SER A 354 -6.41 3.11 23.80
CA SER A 354 -7.75 3.68 23.95
C SER A 354 -8.22 4.47 22.74
N LEU A 355 -7.29 5.04 21.98
CA LEU A 355 -7.63 5.75 20.75
C LEU A 355 -8.24 4.82 19.69
N VAL A 356 -7.99 3.50 19.73
CA VAL A 356 -8.52 2.55 18.74
C VAL A 356 -10.06 2.48 18.78
N PRO A 357 -10.71 2.08 19.89
CA PRO A 357 -12.17 2.08 19.95
C PRO A 357 -12.76 3.49 19.94
N PHE A 358 -12.04 4.51 20.43
CA PHE A 358 -12.46 5.91 20.29
C PHE A 358 -12.63 6.29 18.81
N PHE A 359 -11.59 6.15 17.99
CA PHE A 359 -11.68 6.49 16.57
C PHE A 359 -12.58 5.54 15.80
N ALA A 360 -12.66 4.26 16.17
CA ALA A 360 -13.58 3.33 15.54
C ALA A 360 -15.04 3.76 15.72
N VAL A 361 -15.47 4.04 16.96
CA VAL A 361 -16.85 4.49 17.24
C VAL A 361 -17.10 5.87 16.63
N LEU A 362 -16.14 6.79 16.76
CA LEU A 362 -16.27 8.15 16.20
C LEU A 362 -16.46 8.10 14.68
N LEU A 363 -15.54 7.47 13.96
CA LEU A 363 -15.57 7.47 12.49
C LEU A 363 -16.74 6.63 11.94
N VAL A 364 -17.00 5.45 12.50
CA VAL A 364 -18.16 4.64 12.09
C VAL A 364 -19.45 5.40 12.39
N GLY A 365 -19.57 5.99 13.58
CA GLY A 365 -20.72 6.83 13.95
C GLY A 365 -20.93 7.99 13.00
N THR A 366 -19.85 8.68 12.61
CA THR A 366 -19.98 9.75 11.61
C THR A 366 -20.41 9.25 10.25
N MET A 367 -20.07 8.02 9.86
CA MET A 367 -20.35 7.47 8.53
C MET A 367 -21.76 6.89 8.38
N ILE A 368 -22.34 6.34 9.45
CA ILE A 368 -23.64 5.65 9.38
C ILE A 368 -24.75 6.36 10.17
N GLY A 369 -24.43 7.46 10.84
CA GLY A 369 -25.42 8.29 11.53
C GLY A 369 -25.64 7.94 13.01
N GLU A 370 -26.16 8.93 13.74
CA GLU A 370 -26.48 8.84 15.18
C GLU A 370 -27.61 7.85 15.47
N GLU A 371 -28.54 7.67 14.53
CA GLU A 371 -29.64 6.72 14.62
C GLU A 371 -29.17 5.27 14.83
N HIS A 372 -27.92 4.97 14.49
CA HIS A 372 -27.30 3.65 14.64
C HIS A 372 -26.31 3.57 15.80
N ILE A 373 -26.25 4.56 16.69
CA ILE A 373 -25.24 4.63 17.76
C ILE A 373 -25.25 3.42 18.69
N PHE A 374 -26.43 2.88 19.01
CA PHE A 374 -26.55 1.66 19.83
C PHE A 374 -25.97 0.43 19.12
N ALA A 375 -26.15 0.31 17.80
CA ALA A 375 -25.58 -0.78 17.01
C ALA A 375 -24.04 -0.71 17.04
N ILE A 376 -23.48 0.49 16.85
CA ILE A 376 -22.03 0.72 16.90
C ILE A 376 -21.48 0.41 18.29
N PHE A 377 -22.22 0.78 19.33
CA PHE A 377 -21.81 0.52 20.70
C PHE A 377 -21.82 -0.98 21.03
N ILE A 378 -22.81 -1.74 20.58
CA ILE A 378 -22.82 -3.22 20.66
C ILE A 378 -21.60 -3.80 19.94
N VAL A 379 -21.28 -3.30 18.74
CA VAL A 379 -20.10 -3.72 17.99
C VAL A 379 -18.81 -3.41 18.75
N SER A 380 -18.69 -2.22 19.32
CA SER A 380 -17.54 -1.79 20.13
C SER A 380 -17.32 -2.70 21.34
N ILE A 381 -18.37 -2.96 22.13
CA ILE A 381 -18.32 -3.86 23.28
C ILE A 381 -17.94 -5.27 22.85
N SER A 382 -18.62 -5.82 21.84
CA SER A 382 -18.36 -7.19 21.36
C SER A 382 -16.92 -7.32 20.85
N THR A 383 -16.44 -6.34 20.09
CA THR A 383 -15.05 -6.25 19.63
C THR A 383 -14.07 -6.25 20.79
N MET A 384 -14.30 -5.44 21.83
CA MET A 384 -13.42 -5.38 23.01
C MET A 384 -13.43 -6.68 23.80
N VAL A 385 -14.60 -7.28 24.04
CA VAL A 385 -14.75 -8.54 24.77
C VAL A 385 -14.04 -9.66 24.03
N CYS A 386 -14.36 -9.89 22.75
CA CYS A 386 -13.72 -10.96 21.98
C CYS A 386 -12.22 -10.72 21.79
N SER A 387 -11.77 -9.46 21.63
CA SER A 387 -10.34 -9.11 21.61
C SER A 387 -9.65 -9.51 22.91
N ALA A 388 -10.28 -9.25 24.05
CA ALA A 388 -9.73 -9.59 25.36
C ALA A 388 -9.67 -11.11 25.54
N LEU A 389 -10.77 -11.82 25.26
CA LEU A 389 -10.83 -13.28 25.37
C LEU A 389 -9.79 -13.96 24.47
N TRP A 390 -9.67 -13.53 23.23
CA TRP A 390 -8.66 -14.06 22.30
C TRP A 390 -7.24 -13.86 22.82
N ALA A 391 -6.93 -12.66 23.30
CA ALA A 391 -5.62 -12.38 23.86
C ALA A 391 -5.31 -13.19 25.11
N GLN A 392 -6.31 -13.53 25.93
CA GLN A 392 -6.10 -14.36 27.11
C GLN A 392 -5.96 -15.84 26.79
N PHE A 393 -6.82 -16.38 25.92
CA PHE A 393 -6.91 -17.82 25.68
C PHE A 393 -5.96 -18.33 24.61
N ILE A 394 -5.61 -17.50 23.62
CA ILE A 394 -4.85 -17.94 22.44
C ILE A 394 -3.46 -17.32 22.42
N GLU A 395 -3.33 -16.02 22.69
CA GLU A 395 -2.04 -15.31 22.59
C GLU A 395 -1.34 -15.05 23.93
N GLY A 396 -2.00 -15.36 25.04
CA GLY A 396 -1.50 -15.15 26.39
C GLY A 396 -0.33 -16.09 26.67
N SER A 397 0.67 -15.61 27.42
CA SER A 397 1.73 -16.48 27.95
C SER A 397 1.94 -16.20 29.43
N GLU A 398 2.46 -17.19 30.16
CA GLU A 398 2.76 -17.09 31.59
C GLU A 398 3.70 -15.92 31.94
N LYS A 399 4.52 -15.48 30.97
CA LYS A 399 5.50 -14.41 31.16
C LYS A 399 4.94 -13.00 30.94
N LEU A 400 3.90 -12.84 30.11
CA LEU A 400 3.33 -11.55 29.71
C LEU A 400 1.88 -11.73 29.25
N LEU A 401 0.93 -11.18 30.03
CA LEU A 401 -0.46 -11.07 29.61
C LEU A 401 -0.59 -10.03 28.47
N ARG A 402 -1.46 -10.31 27.51
CA ARG A 402 -1.83 -9.37 26.43
C ARG A 402 -3.27 -8.92 26.71
N PRO A 403 -3.57 -7.61 26.78
CA PRO A 403 -4.94 -7.19 27.09
C PRO A 403 -5.89 -7.39 25.91
N PHE A 404 -5.43 -7.26 24.67
CA PHE A 404 -6.27 -7.36 23.46
C PHE A 404 -5.52 -8.03 22.30
N GLY A 405 -6.27 -8.80 21.50
CA GLY A 405 -5.77 -9.59 20.37
C GLY A 405 -6.57 -9.28 19.11
N PHE A 406 -5.88 -9.12 17.99
CA PHE A 406 -6.46 -8.59 16.74
C PHE A 406 -7.57 -9.49 16.18
N TYR A 407 -7.34 -10.80 16.11
CA TYR A 407 -8.32 -11.74 15.53
C TYR A 407 -9.56 -11.90 16.41
N GLY A 408 -9.42 -11.78 17.73
CA GLY A 408 -10.56 -11.63 18.63
C GLY A 408 -11.40 -10.41 18.30
N GLY A 409 -10.75 -9.30 17.95
CA GLY A 409 -11.43 -8.10 17.47
C GLY A 409 -12.23 -8.34 16.19
N VAL A 410 -11.64 -9.00 15.19
CA VAL A 410 -12.34 -9.35 13.93
C VAL A 410 -13.59 -10.20 14.21
N ILE A 411 -13.47 -11.21 15.07
CA ILE A 411 -14.60 -12.06 15.46
C ILE A 411 -15.66 -11.25 16.22
N GLY A 412 -15.23 -10.41 17.16
CA GLY A 412 -16.13 -9.56 17.95
C GLY A 412 -16.86 -8.51 17.11
N THR A 413 -16.20 -7.96 16.09
CA THR A 413 -16.85 -7.05 15.13
C THR A 413 -17.92 -7.82 14.34
N PHE A 414 -17.60 -9.02 13.82
CA PHE A 414 -18.59 -9.85 13.12
C PHE A 414 -19.79 -10.19 14.01
N LEU A 415 -19.54 -10.70 15.22
CA LEU A 415 -20.60 -11.06 16.17
C LEU A 415 -21.41 -9.84 16.61
N GLY A 416 -20.73 -8.73 16.91
CA GLY A 416 -21.38 -7.46 17.27
C GLY A 416 -22.27 -6.93 16.15
N SER A 417 -21.81 -6.95 14.90
CA SER A 417 -22.61 -6.56 13.74
C SER A 417 -23.81 -7.49 13.54
N LEU A 418 -23.65 -8.79 13.75
CA LEU A 418 -24.74 -9.76 13.66
C LEU A 418 -25.79 -9.53 14.75
N ILE A 419 -25.36 -9.37 16.00
CA ILE A 419 -26.24 -9.08 17.14
C ILE A 419 -26.98 -7.77 16.90
N ALA A 420 -26.27 -6.70 16.53
CA ALA A 420 -26.89 -5.41 16.24
C ALA A 420 -27.92 -5.52 15.09
N SER A 421 -27.62 -6.31 14.06
CA SER A 421 -28.54 -6.51 12.94
C SER A 421 -29.83 -7.22 13.36
N ILE A 422 -29.73 -8.25 14.21
CA ILE A 422 -30.88 -9.01 14.73
C ILE A 422 -31.76 -8.14 15.63
N PHE A 423 -31.18 -7.34 16.53
CA PHE A 423 -31.92 -6.65 17.58
C PHE A 423 -32.32 -5.20 17.24
N LEU A 424 -31.62 -4.54 16.31
CA LEU A 424 -31.82 -3.10 16.02
C LEU A 424 -32.30 -2.82 14.60
N ASN A 425 -32.65 -3.86 13.83
CA ASN A 425 -33.14 -3.76 12.45
C ASN A 425 -32.22 -2.94 11.52
N VAL A 426 -30.90 -3.02 11.74
CA VAL A 426 -29.88 -2.41 10.89
C VAL A 426 -29.25 -3.48 10.00
N SER A 427 -28.94 -3.16 8.75
CA SER A 427 -28.28 -4.11 7.85
C SER A 427 -26.90 -4.51 8.37
N PHE A 428 -26.65 -5.82 8.51
CA PHE A 428 -25.33 -6.37 8.84
C PHE A 428 -24.24 -5.85 7.89
N LEU A 429 -24.52 -5.88 6.58
CA LEU A 429 -23.56 -5.45 5.56
C LEU A 429 -23.22 -3.97 5.67
N PHE A 430 -24.18 -3.14 6.09
CA PHE A 430 -23.94 -1.70 6.24
C PHE A 430 -22.99 -1.41 7.40
N ILE A 431 -23.22 -2.01 8.57
CA ILE A 431 -22.32 -1.91 9.73
C ILE A 431 -20.94 -2.52 9.39
N ALA A 432 -20.92 -3.68 8.74
CA ALA A 432 -19.69 -4.37 8.35
C ALA A 432 -18.87 -3.52 7.37
N ALA A 433 -19.50 -2.86 6.40
CA ALA A 433 -18.81 -1.99 5.45
C ALA A 433 -18.20 -0.77 6.14
N ALA A 434 -18.96 -0.06 6.97
CA ALA A 434 -18.45 1.10 7.69
C ALA A 434 -17.27 0.73 8.61
N THR A 435 -17.40 -0.37 9.35
CA THR A 435 -16.31 -0.89 10.20
C THR A 435 -15.09 -1.31 9.37
N CYS A 436 -15.27 -1.97 8.22
CA CYS A 436 -14.16 -2.36 7.33
C CYS A 436 -13.44 -1.16 6.69
N VAL A 437 -14.15 -0.07 6.38
CA VAL A 437 -13.56 1.17 5.85
C VAL A 437 -12.75 1.89 6.93
N VAL A 438 -13.25 1.92 8.17
CA VAL A 438 -12.58 2.58 9.31
C VAL A 438 -11.44 1.75 9.91
N ALA A 439 -11.54 0.42 9.85
CA ALA A 439 -10.58 -0.54 10.41
C ALA A 439 -9.10 -0.19 10.14
N PRO A 440 -8.66 0.13 8.89
CA PRO A 440 -7.28 0.55 8.65
C PRO A 440 -6.82 1.70 9.54
N LEU A 441 -7.61 2.77 9.64
CA LEU A 441 -7.24 3.96 10.39
C LEU A 441 -7.19 3.68 11.89
N ALA A 442 -8.19 2.96 12.41
CA ALA A 442 -8.19 2.51 13.80
C ALA A 442 -6.98 1.61 14.10
N GLN A 443 -6.62 0.70 13.19
CA GLN A 443 -5.47 -0.17 13.33
C GLN A 443 -4.14 0.61 13.25
N ALA A 444 -4.04 1.62 12.38
CA ALA A 444 -2.85 2.49 12.30
C ALA A 444 -2.57 3.15 13.65
N VAL A 445 -3.60 3.68 14.30
CA VAL A 445 -3.47 4.24 15.66
C VAL A 445 -3.06 3.15 16.68
N GLY A 446 -3.65 1.96 16.59
CA GLY A 446 -3.28 0.83 17.44
C GLY A 446 -1.81 0.37 17.31
N ARG A 447 -1.16 0.62 16.17
CA ARG A 447 0.27 0.35 16.00
C ARG A 447 1.18 1.28 16.80
N LEU A 448 0.71 2.46 17.21
CA LEU A 448 1.46 3.34 18.11
C LEU A 448 1.70 2.68 19.48
N ARG A 449 0.65 2.04 20.04
CA ARG A 449 0.80 1.21 21.23
C ARG A 449 1.84 0.10 21.01
N CYS A 450 1.82 -0.55 19.84
CA CYS A 450 2.74 -1.63 19.51
C CYS A 450 4.20 -1.15 19.52
N LEU A 451 4.47 0.07 19.03
CA LEU A 451 5.80 0.67 19.05
C LEU A 451 6.34 0.83 20.46
N ILE A 452 5.56 1.36 21.41
CA ILE A 452 6.00 1.57 22.80
C ILE A 452 6.12 0.24 23.56
N GLN A 453 5.15 -0.66 23.38
CA GLN A 453 5.14 -1.96 24.07
C GLN A 453 6.19 -2.93 23.49
N GLY A 454 6.63 -2.70 22.25
CA GLY A 454 7.55 -3.57 21.53
C GLY A 454 6.90 -4.85 20.98
N CYS A 455 5.57 -4.91 20.86
CA CYS A 455 4.91 -6.02 20.16
C CYS A 455 4.84 -5.76 18.65
N CYS A 456 4.60 -6.81 17.87
CA CYS A 456 4.57 -6.78 16.41
C CYS A 456 5.87 -6.24 15.76
N HIS A 457 7.00 -6.41 16.44
CA HIS A 457 8.29 -5.91 16.00
C HIS A 457 8.86 -6.69 14.80
N GLY A 458 9.77 -6.04 14.08
CA GLY A 458 10.49 -6.64 12.96
C GLY A 458 11.57 -7.62 13.37
N SER A 459 12.09 -8.37 12.41
CA SER A 459 13.31 -9.16 12.57
C SER A 459 14.54 -8.25 12.60
N LEU A 460 15.69 -8.80 13.01
CA LEU A 460 16.98 -8.13 12.93
C LEU A 460 17.26 -7.62 11.51
N CYS A 461 17.85 -6.44 11.40
CA CYS A 461 18.18 -5.81 10.12
C CYS A 461 19.48 -4.99 10.17
N LYS A 462 19.87 -4.42 9.03
CA LYS A 462 21.02 -3.52 8.94
C LYS A 462 20.73 -2.16 9.61
N PRO A 463 21.76 -1.43 10.08
CA PRO A 463 21.59 -0.13 10.76
C PRO A 463 20.77 0.91 9.98
N ASN A 464 20.91 0.96 8.66
CA ASN A 464 20.18 1.91 7.82
C ASN A 464 18.69 1.57 7.61
N GLN A 465 18.23 0.39 8.03
CA GLN A 465 16.89 -0.13 7.78
C GLN A 465 15.98 -0.13 9.02
N GLY A 466 16.54 0.00 10.22
CA GLY A 466 15.85 -0.33 11.46
C GLY A 466 15.74 0.80 12.47
N ILE A 467 15.09 0.45 13.59
CA ILE A 467 15.07 1.19 14.86
C ILE A 467 15.59 0.27 15.97
N ARG A 468 15.93 0.83 17.13
CA ARG A 468 16.40 0.09 18.31
C ARG A 468 15.50 0.25 19.51
N TYR A 469 15.54 -0.75 20.38
CA TYR A 469 14.84 -0.78 21.67
C TYR A 469 15.85 -0.93 22.80
N PHE A 470 15.69 -0.13 23.85
CA PHE A 470 16.56 -0.11 25.03
C PHE A 470 15.79 -0.35 26.33
N HIS A 471 14.50 -0.01 26.37
CA HIS A 471 13.70 -0.12 27.58
C HIS A 471 13.45 -1.58 27.98
N GLU A 472 13.77 -1.95 29.22
CA GLU A 472 13.73 -3.34 29.72
C GLU A 472 12.34 -3.99 29.61
N ARG A 473 11.28 -3.18 29.77
CA ARG A 473 9.89 -3.66 29.67
C ARG A 473 9.37 -3.79 28.24
N SER A 474 10.13 -3.34 27.23
CA SER A 474 9.77 -3.61 25.84
C SER A 474 9.85 -5.10 25.58
N ARG A 475 8.87 -5.66 24.85
CA ARG A 475 8.88 -7.07 24.46
C ARG A 475 10.07 -7.44 23.57
N VAL A 476 10.62 -6.48 22.81
CA VAL A 476 11.86 -6.68 22.04
C VAL A 476 13.06 -6.98 22.94
N VAL A 477 13.10 -6.36 24.11
CA VAL A 477 14.17 -6.57 25.10
C VAL A 477 13.84 -7.80 25.96
N LYS A 478 12.68 -7.83 26.61
CA LYS A 478 12.26 -8.87 27.58
C LYS A 478 12.04 -10.25 26.96
N LEU A 479 11.47 -10.34 25.75
CA LEU A 479 11.15 -11.63 25.11
C LEU A 479 12.17 -12.04 24.06
N ALA A 480 12.60 -11.11 23.19
CA ALA A 480 13.51 -11.44 22.10
C ALA A 480 15.00 -11.27 22.47
N GLY A 481 15.34 -10.57 23.56
CA GLY A 481 16.74 -10.37 23.97
C GLY A 481 17.53 -9.47 23.03
N TRP A 482 16.87 -8.55 22.31
CA TRP A 482 17.48 -7.75 21.24
C TRP A 482 17.75 -6.29 21.65
N LYS A 483 18.10 -6.05 22.92
CA LYS A 483 18.47 -4.72 23.42
C LYS A 483 19.56 -4.09 22.55
N GLY A 484 19.31 -2.86 22.08
CA GLY A 484 20.23 -2.09 21.25
C GLY A 484 20.48 -2.63 19.83
N LYS A 485 19.86 -3.76 19.43
CA LYS A 485 19.97 -4.30 18.07
C LYS A 485 18.95 -3.63 17.15
N PHE A 486 19.32 -3.47 15.87
CA PHE A 486 18.43 -2.91 14.86
C PHE A 486 17.39 -3.94 14.42
N VAL A 487 16.11 -3.54 14.48
CA VAL A 487 14.97 -4.31 13.99
C VAL A 487 14.19 -3.51 12.97
N TYR A 488 13.58 -4.18 11.98
CA TYR A 488 12.68 -3.50 11.04
C TYR A 488 11.52 -2.82 11.80
N PRO A 489 11.17 -1.56 11.49
CA PRO A 489 10.04 -0.86 12.10
C PRO A 489 8.72 -1.33 11.47
N THR A 490 8.40 -2.63 11.56
CA THR A 490 7.17 -3.21 10.98
C THR A 490 5.88 -2.53 11.43
N PRO A 491 5.74 -2.02 12.68
CA PRO A 491 4.55 -1.23 13.02
C PRO A 491 4.42 0.04 12.18
N VAL A 492 5.52 0.69 11.81
CA VAL A 492 5.50 1.88 10.91
C VAL A 492 5.09 1.48 9.51
N TYR A 493 5.56 0.34 9.00
CA TYR A 493 5.11 -0.17 7.69
C TYR A 493 3.59 -0.40 7.69
N SER A 494 3.04 -0.97 8.76
CA SER A 494 1.60 -1.15 8.93
C SER A 494 0.85 0.17 9.04
N ILE A 495 1.36 1.16 9.79
CA ILE A 495 0.75 2.51 9.89
C ILE A 495 0.64 3.12 8.49
N LEU A 496 1.73 3.15 7.74
CA LEU A 496 1.77 3.77 6.41
C LEU A 496 0.84 3.06 5.43
N ALA A 497 0.88 1.72 5.38
CA ALA A 497 -0.01 0.95 4.51
C ALA A 497 -1.49 1.23 4.84
N ASN A 498 -1.85 1.16 6.13
CA ASN A 498 -3.21 1.38 6.59
C ASN A 498 -3.71 2.81 6.32
N MET A 499 -2.87 3.82 6.47
CA MET A 499 -3.26 5.19 6.14
C MET A 499 -3.53 5.35 4.64
N ILE A 500 -2.73 4.73 3.78
CA ILE A 500 -2.88 4.82 2.31
C ILE A 500 -4.18 4.16 1.86
N TYR A 501 -4.40 2.88 2.18
CA TYR A 501 -5.60 2.21 1.69
C TYR A 501 -6.86 2.61 2.49
N GLY A 502 -6.72 3.04 3.75
CA GLY A 502 -7.83 3.60 4.53
C GLY A 502 -8.35 4.92 3.94
N GLY A 503 -7.46 5.83 3.54
CA GLY A 503 -7.85 7.05 2.85
C GLY A 503 -8.54 6.76 1.50
N PHE A 504 -8.03 5.78 0.76
CA PHE A 504 -8.66 5.32 -0.48
C PHE A 504 -10.08 4.76 -0.24
N LEU A 505 -10.27 3.89 0.77
CA LEU A 505 -11.59 3.34 1.10
C LEU A 505 -12.59 4.41 1.56
N ILE A 506 -12.14 5.42 2.31
CA ILE A 506 -12.98 6.57 2.68
C ILE A 506 -13.40 7.34 1.44
N LYS A 507 -12.50 7.58 0.49
CA LYS A 507 -12.87 8.25 -0.77
C LYS A 507 -13.89 7.43 -1.56
N LEU A 508 -13.71 6.11 -1.64
CA LEU A 508 -14.71 5.25 -2.29
C LEU A 508 -16.06 5.28 -1.58
N TRP A 509 -16.08 5.35 -0.24
CA TRP A 509 -17.31 5.52 0.53
C TRP A 509 -18.00 6.85 0.21
N ILE A 510 -17.26 7.96 0.21
CA ILE A 510 -17.79 9.30 -0.13
C ILE A 510 -18.39 9.32 -1.54
N ASN A 511 -17.74 8.63 -2.49
CA ASN A 511 -18.17 8.55 -3.88
C ASN A 511 -19.38 7.60 -4.12
N GLY A 512 -19.99 7.05 -3.06
CA GLY A 512 -21.16 6.19 -3.20
C GLY A 512 -20.85 4.81 -3.80
N THR A 513 -19.76 4.17 -3.39
CA THR A 513 -19.43 2.80 -3.84
C THR A 513 -20.33 1.76 -3.16
N GLN A 514 -20.63 0.66 -3.83
CA GLN A 514 -21.36 -0.46 -3.23
C GLN A 514 -20.70 -0.96 -1.94
N ILE A 515 -21.48 -1.13 -0.87
CA ILE A 515 -20.95 -1.46 0.47
C ILE A 515 -20.24 -2.82 0.51
N SER A 516 -20.67 -3.79 -0.30
CA SER A 516 -20.01 -5.09 -0.50
C SER A 516 -18.63 -4.95 -1.13
N MET A 517 -18.48 -4.07 -2.13
CA MET A 517 -17.21 -3.76 -2.78
C MET A 517 -16.22 -3.14 -1.76
N LEU A 518 -16.69 -2.26 -0.88
CA LEU A 518 -15.86 -1.66 0.17
C LEU A 518 -15.35 -2.71 1.19
N ILE A 519 -16.21 -3.64 1.60
CA ILE A 519 -15.81 -4.79 2.43
C ILE A 519 -14.75 -5.62 1.69
N GLY A 520 -15.01 -5.95 0.42
CA GLY A 520 -14.13 -6.75 -0.40
C GLY A 520 -12.73 -6.16 -0.56
N LEU A 521 -12.67 -4.88 -0.95
CA LEU A 521 -11.42 -4.14 -1.09
C LEU A 521 -10.67 -4.01 0.23
N SER A 522 -11.36 -3.80 1.36
CA SER A 522 -10.73 -3.75 2.68
C SER A 522 -10.01 -5.07 3.01
N PHE A 523 -10.67 -6.21 2.80
CA PHE A 523 -10.03 -7.51 3.00
C PHE A 523 -8.87 -7.76 2.03
N ILE A 524 -9.02 -7.40 0.76
CA ILE A 524 -7.94 -7.54 -0.24
C ILE A 524 -6.71 -6.70 0.15
N PHE A 525 -6.88 -5.41 0.44
CA PHE A 525 -5.75 -4.54 0.80
C PHE A 525 -5.12 -4.90 2.14
N SER A 526 -5.94 -5.29 3.12
CA SER A 526 -5.46 -5.83 4.40
C SER A 526 -4.62 -7.10 4.16
N GLY A 527 -5.13 -8.04 3.35
CA GLY A 527 -4.43 -9.27 3.01
C GLY A 527 -3.10 -9.02 2.30
N LEU A 528 -3.09 -8.20 1.24
CA LEU A 528 -1.89 -7.85 0.46
C LEU A 528 -0.82 -7.18 1.32
N SER A 529 -1.19 -6.15 2.08
CA SER A 529 -0.26 -5.40 2.93
C SER A 529 0.29 -6.29 4.06
N ARG A 530 -0.59 -7.08 4.70
CA ARG A 530 -0.21 -7.96 5.80
C ARG A 530 0.70 -9.12 5.35
N PHE A 531 0.50 -9.63 4.14
CA PHE A 531 1.35 -10.68 3.57
C PHE A 531 2.81 -10.23 3.46
N ILE A 532 3.02 -8.98 3.04
CA ILE A 532 4.35 -8.35 2.97
C ILE A 532 4.87 -8.05 4.38
N GLU A 533 4.09 -7.38 5.22
CA GLU A 533 4.53 -6.98 6.57
C GLU A 533 5.02 -8.19 7.38
N GLU A 534 4.29 -9.31 7.30
CA GLU A 534 4.59 -10.53 8.03
C GLU A 534 5.95 -11.14 7.65
N SER A 535 6.45 -10.91 6.42
CA SER A 535 7.77 -11.40 6.02
C SER A 535 8.93 -10.72 6.75
N TYR A 536 8.70 -9.49 7.21
CA TYR A 536 9.66 -8.69 7.96
C TYR A 536 9.53 -8.81 9.48
N ARG A 537 8.48 -9.48 10.00
CA ARG A 537 8.26 -9.63 11.45
C ARG A 537 9.28 -10.55 12.10
N GLY A 538 9.64 -10.26 13.34
CA GLY A 538 10.63 -11.00 14.11
C GLY A 538 10.06 -11.77 15.30
N GLU A 539 8.72 -11.92 15.38
CA GLU A 539 8.09 -12.60 16.51
C GLU A 539 8.29 -14.12 16.45
N PRO A 540 8.93 -14.73 17.47
CA PRO A 540 9.24 -16.17 17.46
C PRO A 540 8.00 -17.07 17.63
N GLN A 541 6.86 -16.50 18.01
CA GLN A 541 5.64 -17.24 18.35
C GLN A 541 4.80 -17.63 17.11
N THR A 542 5.06 -17.06 15.93
CA THR A 542 4.24 -17.30 14.74
C THR A 542 4.57 -18.66 14.10
N PRO A 543 3.62 -19.61 14.02
CA PRO A 543 3.85 -20.90 13.37
C PRO A 543 4.15 -20.74 11.87
N ILE A 544 5.01 -21.61 11.34
CA ILE A 544 5.31 -21.71 9.91
C ILE A 544 4.68 -23.00 9.38
N LEU A 545 3.75 -22.87 8.43
CA LEU A 545 3.05 -23.96 7.77
C LEU A 545 3.36 -23.92 6.27
N TRP A 546 3.90 -25.01 5.71
CA TRP A 546 4.28 -25.10 4.30
C TRP A 546 5.11 -23.91 3.79
N LYS A 547 6.15 -23.53 4.55
CA LYS A 547 7.08 -22.41 4.28
C LYS A 547 6.50 -20.99 4.42
N LEU A 548 5.18 -20.83 4.57
CA LEU A 548 4.55 -19.55 4.88
C LEU A 548 4.24 -19.45 6.38
N ARG A 549 4.27 -18.24 6.90
CA ARG A 549 3.81 -17.98 8.29
C ARG A 549 2.29 -18.08 8.35
N LEU A 550 1.74 -18.47 9.50
CA LEU A 550 0.28 -18.58 9.70
C LEU A 550 -0.47 -17.32 9.24
N TYR A 551 0.03 -16.12 9.58
CA TYR A 551 -0.62 -14.88 9.19
C TYR A 551 -0.54 -14.57 7.68
N GLN A 552 0.43 -15.14 6.95
CA GLN A 552 0.45 -15.06 5.49
C GLN A 552 -0.64 -15.95 4.87
N TRP A 553 -0.96 -17.11 5.48
CA TRP A 553 -2.12 -17.91 5.07
C TRP A 553 -3.44 -17.18 5.31
N ILE A 554 -3.57 -16.53 6.47
CA ILE A 554 -4.76 -15.73 6.78
C ILE A 554 -4.89 -14.55 5.80
N SER A 555 -3.78 -13.92 5.42
CA SER A 555 -3.78 -12.91 4.35
C SER A 555 -4.31 -13.42 3.02
N LEU A 556 -3.92 -14.63 2.59
CA LEU A 556 -4.44 -15.24 1.36
C LEU A 556 -5.94 -15.53 1.47
N PHE A 557 -6.40 -16.00 2.64
CA PHE A 557 -7.82 -16.20 2.91
C PHE A 557 -8.60 -14.88 2.85
N PHE A 558 -8.07 -13.79 3.41
CA PHE A 558 -8.68 -12.46 3.32
C PHE A 558 -8.78 -11.97 1.86
N ILE A 559 -7.74 -12.16 1.05
CA ILE A 559 -7.81 -11.80 -0.38
C ILE A 559 -8.92 -12.59 -1.08
N PHE A 560 -9.04 -13.89 -0.81
CA PHE A 560 -10.08 -14.73 -1.40
C PHE A 560 -11.50 -14.31 -0.98
N ILE A 561 -11.73 -14.13 0.33
CA ILE A 561 -13.02 -13.64 0.85
C ILE A 561 -13.33 -12.25 0.30
N GLY A 562 -12.33 -11.38 0.22
CA GLY A 562 -12.49 -10.04 -0.34
C GLY A 562 -12.94 -10.07 -1.80
N ALA A 563 -12.32 -10.93 -2.63
CA ALA A 563 -12.74 -11.12 -4.02
C ALA A 563 -14.21 -11.59 -4.11
N LEU A 564 -14.65 -12.51 -3.24
CA LEU A 564 -16.06 -12.91 -3.20
C LEU A 564 -17.00 -11.75 -2.83
N PHE A 565 -16.62 -10.90 -1.87
CA PHE A 565 -17.44 -9.73 -1.51
C PHE A 565 -17.57 -8.74 -2.66
N THR A 566 -16.53 -8.59 -3.50
CA THR A 566 -16.58 -7.71 -4.69
C THR A 566 -17.50 -8.22 -5.81
N THR A 567 -18.08 -9.43 -5.71
CA THR A 567 -19.07 -9.95 -6.68
C THR A 567 -20.51 -9.88 -6.17
N ILE A 568 -20.73 -9.42 -4.93
CA ILE A 568 -22.06 -9.34 -4.33
C ILE A 568 -22.64 -7.96 -4.65
N SER A 569 -23.84 -7.90 -5.24
CA SER A 569 -24.56 -6.63 -5.41
C SER A 569 -25.08 -6.12 -4.07
N SER A 570 -24.92 -4.82 -3.82
CA SER A 570 -25.41 -4.19 -2.59
C SER A 570 -25.76 -2.71 -2.80
N PRO A 571 -26.47 -2.08 -1.84
CA PRO A 571 -26.70 -0.64 -1.87
C PRO A 571 -25.40 0.18 -1.91
N LEU A 572 -25.49 1.38 -2.46
CA LEU A 572 -24.39 2.35 -2.43
C LEU A 572 -24.18 2.88 -1.01
N SER A 573 -22.94 3.23 -0.68
CA SER A 573 -22.61 3.94 0.56
C SER A 573 -23.23 5.34 0.59
N GLN A 574 -23.53 5.82 1.79
CA GLN A 574 -24.03 7.16 2.01
C GLN A 574 -22.88 8.15 2.09
N SER A 575 -22.97 9.27 1.38
CA SER A 575 -21.90 10.28 1.31
C SER A 575 -21.77 11.13 2.56
N ASP A 576 -22.79 11.14 3.43
CA ASP A 576 -22.92 12.18 4.43
C ASP A 576 -22.25 11.78 5.74
N PHE A 577 -21.34 12.65 6.20
CA PHE A 577 -20.68 12.50 7.48
C PHE A 577 -21.35 13.41 8.51
N HIS A 578 -21.96 12.81 9.53
CA HIS A 578 -22.67 13.56 10.57
C HIS A 578 -21.99 13.36 11.93
N LEU A 579 -21.38 14.42 12.45
CA LEU A 579 -20.84 14.42 13.80
C LEU A 579 -21.86 14.97 14.78
N SER A 580 -22.18 14.19 15.81
CA SER A 580 -23.07 14.61 16.90
C SER A 580 -22.43 14.41 18.27
N LEU A 581 -22.99 15.08 19.28
CA LEU A 581 -22.47 15.03 20.64
C LEU A 581 -22.57 13.63 21.26
N SER A 582 -23.62 12.88 20.91
CA SER A 582 -23.80 11.50 21.37
C SER A 582 -22.71 10.58 20.80
N ILE A 583 -22.38 10.69 19.50
CA ILE A 583 -21.27 9.95 18.88
C ILE A 583 -19.96 10.23 19.62
N ILE A 584 -19.67 11.51 19.91
CA ILE A 584 -18.48 11.90 20.68
C ILE A 584 -18.50 11.28 22.08
N ALA A 585 -19.64 11.32 22.78
CA ALA A 585 -19.78 10.77 24.12
C ALA A 585 -19.55 9.25 24.16
N PHE A 586 -20.16 8.49 23.24
CA PHE A 586 -19.97 7.04 23.13
C PHE A 586 -18.55 6.66 22.69
N ALA A 587 -17.91 7.46 21.83
CA ALA A 587 -16.52 7.29 21.46
C ALA A 587 -15.59 7.51 22.66
N LEU A 588 -15.78 8.60 23.41
CA LEU A 588 -15.03 8.89 24.64
C LEU A 588 -15.21 7.76 25.66
N PHE A 589 -16.45 7.31 25.86
CA PHE A 589 -16.76 6.23 26.78
C PHE A 589 -16.05 4.92 26.39
N SER A 590 -16.12 4.53 25.11
CA SER A 590 -15.44 3.33 24.59
C SER A 590 -13.91 3.44 24.74
N GLY A 591 -13.36 4.62 24.48
CA GLY A 591 -11.94 4.92 24.71
C GLY A 591 -11.55 4.77 26.18
N LEU A 592 -12.32 5.36 27.11
CA LEU A 592 -12.04 5.30 28.55
C LEU A 592 -12.07 3.86 29.09
N ILE A 593 -13.02 3.03 28.65
CA ILE A 593 -13.05 1.60 29.01
C ILE A 593 -11.77 0.92 28.52
N ALA A 594 -11.39 1.14 27.26
CA ALA A 594 -10.19 0.52 26.71
C ALA A 594 -8.90 1.02 27.37
N LEU A 595 -8.87 2.28 27.82
CA LEU A 595 -7.77 2.84 28.60
C LEU A 595 -7.63 2.13 29.93
N PHE A 596 -8.75 1.92 30.63
CA PHE A 596 -8.78 1.19 31.89
C PHE A 596 -8.30 -0.26 31.69
N LEU A 597 -8.91 -0.99 30.74
CA LEU A 597 -8.58 -2.41 30.51
C LEU A 597 -7.17 -2.64 29.95
N GLY A 598 -6.65 -1.70 29.15
CA GLY A 598 -5.41 -1.86 28.40
C GLY A 598 -4.22 -1.07 28.91
N GLY A 599 -4.43 -0.16 29.87
CA GLY A 599 -3.46 0.81 30.37
C GLY A 599 -3.39 0.94 31.89
N VAL A 600 -4.30 0.30 32.63
CA VAL A 600 -4.31 0.32 34.10
C VAL A 600 -4.08 -1.10 34.63
N ASP A 601 -3.16 -1.24 35.57
CA ASP A 601 -2.97 -2.49 36.31
C ASP A 601 -2.78 -2.28 37.82
N PHE A 602 -2.82 -3.37 38.57
CA PHE A 602 -2.85 -3.41 40.03
C PHE A 602 -1.67 -4.25 40.53
N PRO A 603 -0.46 -3.67 40.66
CA PRO A 603 0.77 -4.41 40.93
C PRO A 603 0.72 -5.21 42.24
N LYS A 604 -0.01 -4.70 43.25
CA LYS A 604 -0.17 -5.34 44.57
C LYS A 604 -1.17 -6.50 44.59
N SER A 605 -1.94 -6.70 43.52
CA SER A 605 -2.90 -7.80 43.43
C SER A 605 -2.24 -9.04 42.81
N ASN A 606 -2.61 -10.21 43.33
CA ASN A 606 -2.25 -11.52 42.76
C ASN A 606 -3.43 -12.13 41.97
N LYS A 607 -4.52 -11.39 41.78
CA LYS A 607 -5.65 -11.88 40.98
C LYS A 607 -5.23 -12.01 39.52
N ARG A 608 -5.77 -13.02 38.84
CA ARG A 608 -5.58 -13.18 37.40
C ARG A 608 -6.04 -11.90 36.68
N PHE A 609 -5.24 -11.42 35.73
CA PHE A 609 -5.46 -10.18 34.95
C PHE A 609 -5.20 -8.85 35.68
N SER A 610 -4.75 -8.87 36.92
CA SER A 610 -4.44 -7.63 37.64
C SER A 610 -3.08 -7.03 37.29
N ARG A 611 -2.26 -7.67 36.45
CA ARG A 611 -0.93 -7.18 36.04
C ARG A 611 -0.80 -7.25 34.52
N LEU A 612 -0.41 -6.14 33.90
CA LEU A 612 -0.25 -6.03 32.44
C LEU A 612 1.23 -6.11 32.00
N VAL A 613 2.18 -6.16 32.95
CA VAL A 613 3.64 -6.10 32.70
C VAL A 613 4.41 -7.10 33.54
#